data_AF-A0A257QZR1-F1
#
_entry.id   AF-A0A257QZR1-F1
#
_cell.length_a   1.000
_cell.length_b   1.000
_cell.length_c   1.000
_cell.angle_alpha   90.00
_cell.angle_beta   90.00
_cell.angle_gamma   90.00
#
_symmetry.space_group_name_H-M   'P 1'
#
loop_
_entity.id
_entity.type
_entity.pdbx_description
1 polymer ?
#
loop_
_entity_poly.entity_id
_entity_poly.type
_entity_poly.pdbx_seq_one_letter_code
_entity_poly.pdbx_strand_id
1 'polypeptide(L)'
;MTMTRRAILGATVLAPVALAGCATLSGNPNQIAAQVLSDVNLIASGLANALPGLQVSNVVPAAVMAKAQALVGKIQASAASMSATISKNAAQPIVTQIETDVNAFAALLAGLPLPPPYAQIVQAAVVLLPVIEIGVGLAVPAGAAHAMTPAEARLVLAAH
;
A
#
# COMPACT_ATOMS: atom_id res chain seq x y z
N MET A 1 25.11 25.87 -55.11
CA MET A 1 25.34 25.84 -53.65
C MET A 1 24.02 25.57 -52.96
N THR A 2 24.06 24.57 -52.11
CA THR A 2 22.96 23.74 -51.62
C THR A 2 22.27 24.35 -50.40
N MET A 3 20.97 24.05 -50.29
CA MET A 3 20.00 24.29 -49.22
C MET A 3 20.52 24.54 -47.80
N THR A 4 19.88 25.45 -47.05
CA THR A 4 19.48 25.16 -45.67
C THR A 4 18.20 25.95 -45.29
N ARG A 5 17.04 25.31 -45.46
CA ARG A 5 15.77 25.77 -44.87
C ARG A 5 15.79 25.43 -43.37
N ARG A 6 15.76 26.44 -42.51
CA ARG A 6 15.50 26.28 -41.08
C ARG A 6 14.00 26.02 -40.89
N ALA A 7 13.64 24.76 -40.70
CA ALA A 7 12.37 24.36 -40.11
C ALA A 7 12.70 23.53 -38.87
N ILE A 8 12.66 24.15 -37.70
CA ILE A 8 12.57 23.44 -36.43
C ILE A 8 11.23 23.89 -35.83
N LEU A 9 10.17 23.16 -36.20
CA LEU A 9 8.96 23.12 -35.41
C LEU A 9 9.35 22.50 -34.07
N GLY A 10 9.38 23.31 -33.02
CA GLY A 10 9.38 22.85 -31.64
C GLY A 10 8.02 22.27 -31.31
N ALA A 11 7.77 21.03 -31.76
CA ALA A 11 6.72 20.20 -31.20
C ALA A 11 7.24 19.64 -29.87
N THR A 12 7.02 20.38 -28.79
CA THR A 12 7.07 19.81 -27.44
C THR A 12 5.99 18.75 -27.35
N VAL A 13 6.36 17.51 -27.66
CA VAL A 13 5.60 16.33 -27.29
C VAL A 13 5.62 16.28 -25.76
N LEU A 14 4.53 16.75 -25.15
CA LEU A 14 4.18 16.40 -23.79
C LEU A 14 4.03 14.88 -23.77
N ALA A 15 5.10 14.19 -23.36
CA ALA A 15 5.02 12.79 -23.04
C ALA A 15 3.97 12.63 -21.95
N PRO A 16 2.89 11.85 -22.15
CA PRO A 16 2.06 11.44 -21.05
C PRO A 16 2.95 10.61 -20.14
N VAL A 17 3.25 11.13 -18.95
CA VAL A 17 3.77 10.30 -17.86
C VAL A 17 2.68 9.28 -17.62
N ALA A 18 2.92 8.08 -18.17
CA ALA A 18 2.01 6.97 -18.05
C ALA A 18 1.75 6.74 -16.57
N LEU A 19 0.48 6.90 -16.18
CA LEU A 19 -0.11 6.36 -14.96
C LEU A 19 0.03 4.82 -14.99
N ALA A 20 1.26 4.31 -14.82
CA ALA A 20 1.53 2.88 -14.68
C ALA A 20 1.08 2.33 -13.30
N GLY A 21 0.52 3.19 -12.43
CA GLY A 21 -0.14 2.79 -11.20
C GLY A 21 -1.62 2.41 -11.36
N CYS A 22 -2.24 2.64 -12.52
CA CYS A 22 -3.68 2.40 -12.70
C CYS A 22 -4.01 1.02 -13.29
N ALA A 23 -3.02 0.12 -13.43
CA ALA A 23 -3.20 -1.18 -14.08
C ALA A 23 -3.74 -2.28 -13.15
N THR A 24 -3.86 -2.06 -11.83
CA THR A 24 -4.16 -3.15 -10.88
C THR A 24 -5.63 -3.35 -10.56
N LEU A 25 -6.52 -2.45 -11.00
CA LEU A 25 -7.96 -2.58 -10.80
C LEU A 25 -8.69 -2.66 -12.15
N SER A 26 -8.29 -3.63 -12.96
CA SER A 26 -8.98 -3.99 -14.20
C SER A 26 -9.95 -5.13 -13.90
N GLY A 27 -11.24 -4.84 -13.81
CA GLY A 27 -12.27 -5.85 -13.57
C GLY A 27 -13.65 -5.25 -13.37
N ASN A 28 -14.68 -6.11 -13.37
CA ASN A 28 -16.03 -5.69 -12.97
C ASN A 28 -16.05 -5.26 -11.48
N PRO A 29 -17.07 -4.52 -11.01
CA PRO A 29 -17.11 -4.03 -9.63
C PRO A 29 -16.94 -5.10 -8.56
N ASN A 30 -17.39 -6.33 -8.82
CA ASN A 30 -17.25 -7.44 -7.88
C ASN A 30 -15.80 -7.95 -7.80
N GLN A 31 -15.07 -7.96 -8.91
CA GLN A 31 -13.64 -8.28 -8.93
C GLN A 31 -12.81 -7.22 -8.21
N ILE A 32 -13.17 -5.94 -8.36
CA ILE A 32 -12.52 -4.84 -7.63
C ILE A 32 -12.75 -5.00 -6.12
N ALA A 33 -13.98 -5.26 -5.69
CA ALA A 33 -14.30 -5.47 -4.27
C ALA A 33 -13.57 -6.69 -3.68
N ALA A 34 -13.50 -7.79 -4.43
CA ALA A 34 -12.76 -8.98 -4.03
C ALA A 34 -11.25 -8.72 -3.91
N GLN A 35 -10.67 -7.97 -4.85
CA GLN A 35 -9.25 -7.60 -4.81
C GLN A 35 -8.94 -6.69 -3.62
N VAL A 36 -9.80 -5.70 -3.36
CA VAL A 36 -9.67 -4.80 -2.20
C VAL A 36 -9.68 -5.59 -0.89
N LEU A 37 -10.65 -6.50 -0.74
CA LEU A 37 -10.73 -7.36 0.44
C LEU A 37 -9.47 -8.23 0.57
N SER A 38 -8.99 -8.80 -0.54
CA SER A 38 -7.76 -9.58 -0.56
C SER A 38 -6.54 -8.76 -0.13
N ASP A 39 -6.38 -7.55 -0.66
CA ASP A 39 -5.25 -6.68 -0.34
C ASP A 39 -5.28 -6.22 1.13
N VAL A 40 -6.46 -5.90 1.65
CA VAL A 40 -6.65 -5.57 3.07
C VAL A 40 -6.29 -6.74 3.98
N ASN A 41 -6.75 -7.94 3.64
CA ASN A 41 -6.42 -9.16 4.40
C ASN A 41 -4.91 -9.47 4.34
N LEU A 42 -4.27 -9.27 3.18
CA LEU A 42 -2.83 -9.46 3.02
C LEU A 42 -2.02 -8.48 3.90
N ILE A 43 -2.41 -7.21 3.97
CA ILE A 43 -1.78 -6.25 4.89
C ILE A 43 -1.93 -6.74 6.33
N ALA A 44 -3.15 -7.11 6.73
CA ALA A 44 -3.45 -7.53 8.09
C ALA A 44 -2.68 -8.79 8.50
N SER A 45 -2.62 -9.80 7.63
CA SER A 45 -1.90 -11.05 7.90
C SER A 45 -0.39 -10.86 7.85
N GLY A 46 0.13 -10.19 6.81
CA GLY A 46 1.57 -10.01 6.63
C GLY A 46 2.20 -9.21 7.77
N LEU A 47 1.52 -8.16 8.28
CA LEU A 47 1.99 -7.42 9.44
C LEU A 47 1.89 -8.24 10.74
N ALA A 48 0.84 -9.03 10.91
CA ALA A 48 0.67 -9.89 12.08
C ALA A 48 1.71 -11.00 12.16
N ASN A 49 2.03 -11.63 11.03
CA ASN A 49 3.04 -12.69 10.96
C ASN A 49 4.46 -12.15 11.12
N ALA A 50 4.70 -10.89 10.74
CA ALA A 50 5.99 -10.22 10.92
C ALA A 50 6.29 -9.85 12.39
N LEU A 51 5.27 -9.58 13.21
CA LEU A 51 5.44 -9.10 14.58
C LEU A 51 6.24 -10.03 15.51
N PRO A 52 5.99 -11.35 15.55
CA PRO A 52 6.77 -12.28 16.38
C PRO A 52 8.26 -12.23 16.07
N GLY A 53 8.64 -12.12 14.79
CA GLY A 53 10.03 -12.07 14.39
C GLY A 53 10.73 -10.77 14.84
N LEU A 54 10.02 -9.63 14.83
CA LEU A 54 10.53 -8.38 15.41
C LEU A 54 10.75 -8.50 16.92
N GLN A 55 9.86 -9.20 17.63
CA GLN A 55 9.98 -9.43 19.07
C GLN A 55 11.23 -10.25 19.41
N VAL A 56 11.53 -11.29 18.62
CA VAL A 56 12.72 -12.14 18.83
C VAL A 56 14.02 -11.40 18.54
N SER A 57 14.00 -10.41 17.63
CA SER A 57 15.20 -9.64 17.29
C SER A 57 15.73 -8.76 18.42
N ASN A 58 14.88 -8.44 19.42
CA ASN A 58 15.17 -7.53 20.55
C ASN A 58 15.70 -6.13 20.14
N VAL A 59 15.56 -5.76 18.86
CA VAL A 59 16.00 -4.47 18.31
C VAL A 59 14.95 -3.38 18.57
N VAL A 60 13.70 -3.78 18.80
CA VAL A 60 12.57 -2.88 19.02
C VAL A 60 12.26 -2.81 20.53
N PRO A 61 12.19 -1.61 21.13
CA PRO A 61 11.83 -1.46 22.53
C PRO A 61 10.47 -2.08 22.87
N ALA A 62 10.33 -2.68 24.05
CA ALA A 62 9.08 -3.35 24.46
C ALA A 62 7.83 -2.44 24.39
N ALA A 63 7.98 -1.16 24.74
CA ALA A 63 6.90 -0.18 24.64
C ALA A 63 6.49 0.11 23.19
N VAL A 64 7.44 0.06 22.25
CA VAL A 64 7.18 0.19 20.82
C VAL A 64 6.51 -1.08 20.30
N MET A 65 7.00 -2.26 20.69
CA MET A 65 6.38 -3.55 20.33
C MET A 65 4.92 -3.65 20.80
N ALA A 66 4.61 -3.22 22.02
CA ALA A 66 3.23 -3.22 22.52
C ALA A 66 2.30 -2.32 21.68
N LYS A 67 2.78 -1.14 21.29
CA LYS A 67 2.04 -0.24 20.39
C LYS A 67 1.88 -0.83 18.99
N ALA A 68 2.93 -1.48 18.48
CA ALA A 68 2.92 -2.14 17.18
C ALA A 68 1.88 -3.28 17.15
N GLN A 69 1.85 -4.11 18.20
CA GLN A 69 0.82 -5.16 18.37
C GLN A 69 -0.60 -4.59 18.44
N ALA A 70 -0.79 -3.50 19.19
CA ALA A 70 -2.10 -2.85 19.27
C ALA A 70 -2.58 -2.29 17.92
N LEU A 71 -1.69 -1.69 17.14
CA LEU A 71 -2.01 -1.19 15.79
C LEU A 71 -2.35 -2.33 14.84
N VAL A 72 -1.57 -3.41 14.83
CA VAL A 72 -1.89 -4.58 14.00
C VAL A 72 -3.21 -5.23 14.41
N GLY A 73 -3.53 -5.29 15.71
CA GLY A 73 -4.82 -5.76 16.18
C GLY A 73 -5.99 -4.90 15.66
N LYS A 74 -5.83 -3.57 15.60
CA LYS A 74 -6.83 -2.67 15.00
C LYS A 74 -6.98 -2.87 13.49
N ILE A 75 -5.87 -3.07 12.77
CA ILE A 75 -5.86 -3.36 11.34
C ILE A 75 -6.61 -4.68 11.08
N GLN A 76 -6.33 -5.74 11.85
CA GLN A 76 -7.03 -7.01 11.74
C GLN A 76 -8.53 -6.89 12.03
N ALA A 77 -8.90 -6.15 13.06
CA ALA A 77 -10.32 -5.91 13.37
C ALA A 77 -11.03 -5.15 12.25
N SER A 78 -10.37 -4.13 11.67
CA SER A 78 -10.88 -3.37 10.53
C SER A 78 -10.99 -4.24 9.29
N ALA A 79 -9.99 -5.06 8.99
CA ALA A 79 -10.00 -6.02 7.90
C ALA A 79 -11.14 -7.03 8.04
N ALA A 80 -11.36 -7.57 9.24
CA ALA A 80 -12.45 -8.50 9.53
C ALA A 80 -13.85 -7.89 9.36
N SER A 81 -13.97 -6.57 9.45
CA SER A 81 -15.23 -5.86 9.19
C SER A 81 -15.53 -5.69 7.69
N MET A 82 -14.55 -5.97 6.82
CA MET A 82 -14.75 -5.92 5.37
C MET A 82 -15.34 -7.22 4.84
N SER A 83 -16.14 -7.11 3.78
CA SER A 83 -16.70 -8.25 3.05
C SER A 83 -16.73 -7.95 1.56
N ALA A 84 -16.75 -8.98 0.72
CA ALA A 84 -16.81 -8.79 -0.74
C ALA A 84 -18.14 -8.19 -1.22
N THR A 85 -19.15 -8.14 -0.35
CA THR A 85 -20.49 -7.60 -0.62
C THR A 85 -20.69 -6.20 -0.03
N ILE A 86 -19.68 -5.67 0.69
CA ILE A 86 -19.77 -4.33 1.27
C ILE A 86 -19.89 -3.29 0.16
N SER A 87 -20.76 -2.30 0.36
CA SER A 87 -20.83 -1.16 -0.57
C SER A 87 -19.58 -0.30 -0.44
N LYS A 88 -19.16 0.37 -1.53
CA LYS A 88 -18.00 1.27 -1.51
C LYS A 88 -18.11 2.33 -0.40
N ASN A 89 -19.25 2.98 -0.29
CA ASN A 89 -19.49 4.02 0.74
C ASN A 89 -19.34 3.48 2.17
N ALA A 90 -19.73 2.23 2.41
CA ALA A 90 -19.55 1.60 3.72
C ALA A 90 -18.10 1.13 3.96
N ALA A 91 -17.36 0.79 2.90
CA ALA A 91 -15.96 0.41 2.98
C ALA A 91 -15.02 1.61 3.19
N GLN A 92 -15.35 2.79 2.67
CA GLN A 92 -14.54 4.00 2.78
C GLN A 92 -14.04 4.31 4.21
N PRO A 93 -14.91 4.43 5.24
CA PRO A 93 -14.43 4.71 6.59
C PRO A 93 -13.54 3.60 7.17
N ILE A 94 -13.74 2.35 6.76
CA ILE A 94 -12.91 1.21 7.17
C ILE A 94 -11.52 1.31 6.52
N VAL A 95 -11.46 1.59 5.22
CA VAL A 95 -10.21 1.77 4.49
C VAL A 95 -9.41 2.95 5.03
N THR A 96 -10.06 4.08 5.32
CA THR A 96 -9.40 5.25 5.94
C THR A 96 -8.84 4.91 7.33
N GLN A 97 -9.54 4.08 8.12
CA GLN A 97 -9.03 3.62 9.41
C GLN A 97 -7.80 2.70 9.24
N ILE A 98 -7.84 1.78 8.28
CA ILE A 98 -6.70 0.92 7.94
C ILE A 98 -5.50 1.76 7.50
N GLU A 99 -5.69 2.73 6.61
CA GLU A 99 -4.65 3.67 6.17
C GLU A 99 -4.02 4.39 7.37
N THR A 100 -4.85 4.94 8.26
CA THR A 100 -4.39 5.62 9.47
C THR A 100 -3.55 4.71 10.36
N ASP A 101 -4.01 3.49 10.61
CA ASP A 101 -3.32 2.55 11.49
C ASP A 101 -2.04 1.99 10.85
N VAL A 102 -2.02 1.73 9.54
CA VAL A 102 -0.82 1.31 8.79
C VAL A 102 0.23 2.41 8.76
N ASN A 103 -0.18 3.66 8.50
CA ASN A 103 0.74 4.80 8.52
C ASN A 103 1.27 5.06 9.94
N ALA A 104 0.43 4.93 10.97
CA ALA A 104 0.87 5.00 12.35
C ALA A 104 1.87 3.87 12.70
N PHE A 105 1.64 2.65 12.20
CA PHE A 105 2.56 1.52 12.37
C PHE A 105 3.90 1.79 11.68
N ALA A 106 3.87 2.26 10.43
CA ALA A 106 5.07 2.64 9.69
C ALA A 106 5.86 3.76 10.39
N ALA A 107 5.17 4.79 10.89
CA ALA A 107 5.78 5.90 11.64
C ALA A 107 6.37 5.44 12.98
N LEU A 108 5.71 4.50 13.67
CA LEU A 108 6.18 3.94 14.93
C LEU A 108 7.51 3.19 14.76
N LEU A 109 7.70 2.55 13.61
CA LEU A 109 8.92 1.82 13.28
C LEU A 109 9.93 2.68 12.50
N ALA A 110 9.54 3.89 12.08
CA ALA A 110 10.42 4.80 11.37
C ALA A 110 11.59 5.22 12.26
N GLY A 111 12.81 5.05 11.76
CA GLY A 111 14.04 5.38 12.49
C GLY A 111 14.60 4.25 13.36
N LEU A 112 13.93 3.09 13.43
CA LEU A 112 14.51 1.90 14.04
C LEU A 112 15.34 1.12 13.00
N PRO A 113 16.49 0.53 13.41
CA PRO A 113 17.28 -0.34 12.55
C PRO A 113 16.59 -1.70 12.43
N LEU A 114 15.48 -1.75 11.69
CA LEU A 114 14.71 -2.98 11.49
C LEU A 114 15.57 -4.01 10.73
N PRO A 115 15.70 -5.25 11.23
CA PRO A 115 16.36 -6.29 10.46
C PRO A 115 15.59 -6.56 9.14
N PRO A 116 16.27 -7.01 8.08
CA PRO A 116 15.55 -7.60 6.95
C PRO A 116 14.73 -8.82 7.43
N PRO A 117 13.49 -9.02 6.92
CA PRO A 117 12.82 -8.28 5.84
C PRO A 117 11.80 -7.21 6.32
N TYR A 118 11.78 -6.84 7.60
CA TYR A 118 10.66 -6.08 8.19
C TYR A 118 10.39 -4.71 7.55
N ALA A 119 11.44 -3.98 7.17
CA ALA A 119 11.28 -2.72 6.45
C ALA A 119 10.57 -2.90 5.09
N GLN A 120 10.80 -4.01 4.41
CA GLN A 120 10.15 -4.33 3.13
C GLN A 120 8.68 -4.69 3.34
N ILE A 121 8.34 -5.41 4.41
CA ILE A 121 6.95 -5.74 4.76
C ILE A 121 6.14 -4.47 5.04
N VAL A 122 6.71 -3.53 5.81
CA VAL A 122 6.06 -2.24 6.09
C VAL A 122 5.88 -1.43 4.80
N GLN A 123 6.90 -1.37 3.95
CA GLN A 123 6.79 -0.68 2.66
C GLN A 123 5.73 -1.32 1.76
N ALA A 124 5.66 -2.65 1.71
CA ALA A 124 4.65 -3.37 0.94
C ALA A 124 3.23 -3.01 1.41
N ALA A 125 2.99 -2.92 2.72
CA ALA A 125 1.71 -2.49 3.26
C ALA A 125 1.34 -1.07 2.81
N VAL A 126 2.27 -0.12 2.90
CA VAL A 126 2.06 1.27 2.49
C VAL A 126 1.81 1.40 0.99
N VAL A 127 2.50 0.60 0.16
CA VAL A 127 2.32 0.60 -1.30
C VAL A 127 0.93 0.10 -1.73
N LEU A 128 0.30 -0.77 -0.93
CA LEU A 128 -1.05 -1.27 -1.23
C LEU A 128 -2.17 -0.30 -0.82
N LEU A 129 -1.93 0.64 0.10
CA LEU A 129 -2.95 1.60 0.56
C LEU A 129 -3.59 2.38 -0.60
N PRO A 130 -2.83 3.02 -1.52
CA PRO A 130 -3.39 3.66 -2.71
C PRO A 130 -4.30 2.77 -3.55
N VAL A 131 -3.95 1.47 -3.69
CA VAL A 131 -4.73 0.54 -4.50
C VAL A 131 -6.08 0.24 -3.83
N ILE A 132 -6.06 0.06 -2.51
CA ILE A 132 -7.27 -0.18 -1.71
C ILE A 132 -8.19 1.05 -1.76
N GLU A 133 -7.63 2.24 -1.57
CA GLU A 133 -8.34 3.53 -1.62
C GLU A 133 -9.01 3.77 -2.98
N ILE A 134 -8.30 3.58 -4.09
CA ILE A 134 -8.88 3.69 -5.45
C ILE A 134 -10.02 2.67 -5.63
N GLY A 135 -9.85 1.46 -5.11
CA GLY A 135 -10.86 0.39 -5.21
C GLY A 135 -12.19 0.76 -4.55
N VAL A 136 -12.15 1.49 -3.44
CA VAL A 136 -13.35 2.01 -2.75
C VAL A 136 -13.77 3.42 -3.21
N GLY A 137 -13.06 4.00 -4.17
CA GLY A 137 -13.37 5.31 -4.74
C GLY A 137 -12.96 6.51 -3.87
N LEU A 138 -11.95 6.34 -3.02
CA LEU A 138 -11.31 7.46 -2.32
C LEU A 138 -10.31 8.16 -3.24
N ALA A 139 -10.15 9.47 -3.03
CA ALA A 139 -9.12 10.24 -3.70
C ALA A 139 -7.77 9.95 -3.03
N VAL A 140 -6.82 9.42 -3.79
CA VAL A 140 -5.46 9.18 -3.30
C VAL A 140 -4.63 10.45 -3.52
N PRO A 141 -3.87 10.91 -2.51
CA PRO A 141 -2.88 11.96 -2.72
C PRO A 141 -1.85 11.52 -3.78
N ALA A 142 -1.31 12.46 -4.55
CA ALA A 142 -0.29 12.16 -5.55
C ALA A 142 0.90 11.46 -4.86
N GLY A 143 1.05 10.16 -5.10
CA GLY A 143 2.00 9.30 -4.39
C GLY A 143 3.45 9.67 -4.69
N ALA A 144 4.31 9.50 -3.69
CA ALA A 144 5.75 9.49 -3.89
C ALA A 144 6.13 8.26 -4.72
N ALA A 145 7.23 8.35 -5.49
CA ALA A 145 7.75 7.18 -6.19
C ALA A 145 8.12 6.09 -5.17
N HIS A 146 7.41 4.97 -5.21
CA HIS A 146 7.72 3.81 -4.38
C HIS A 146 8.76 2.94 -5.09
N ALA A 147 9.69 2.37 -4.32
CA ALA A 147 10.70 1.44 -4.84
C ALA A 147 10.12 0.06 -5.26
N MET A 148 8.83 -0.16 -4.99
CA MET A 148 8.14 -1.44 -5.15
C MET A 148 6.78 -1.19 -5.82
N THR A 149 6.39 -2.07 -6.74
CA THR A 149 5.07 -2.08 -7.37
C THR A 149 4.03 -2.75 -6.47
N PRO A 150 2.71 -2.48 -6.66
CA PRO A 150 1.68 -3.17 -5.89
C PRO A 150 1.68 -4.70 -6.06
N ALA A 151 2.10 -5.20 -7.22
CA ALA A 151 2.21 -6.65 -7.43
C ALA A 151 3.32 -7.26 -6.58
N GLU A 152 4.49 -6.62 -6.53
CA GLU A 152 5.60 -7.03 -5.66
C GLU A 152 5.21 -6.91 -4.18
N ALA A 153 4.46 -5.87 -3.80
CA ALA A 153 3.97 -5.70 -2.43
C ALA A 153 3.09 -6.86 -1.97
N ARG A 154 2.18 -7.34 -2.83
CA ARG A 154 1.38 -8.55 -2.53
C ARG A 154 2.25 -9.77 -2.32
N LEU A 155 3.28 -9.96 -3.15
CA LEU A 155 4.19 -11.09 -3.01
C LEU A 155 4.99 -11.02 -1.71
N VAL A 156 5.48 -9.84 -1.34
CA VAL A 156 6.21 -9.62 -0.08
C VAL A 156 5.30 -9.93 1.11
N LEU A 157 4.07 -9.41 1.13
CA LEU A 157 3.13 -9.67 2.24
C LEU A 157 2.67 -11.13 2.29
N ALA A 158 2.47 -11.79 1.14
CA ALA A 158 2.05 -13.18 1.10
C ALA A 158 3.15 -14.17 1.50
N ALA A 159 4.42 -13.77 1.41
CA ALA A 159 5.57 -14.60 1.79
C ALA A 159 5.82 -14.65 3.31
N HIS A 160 5.07 -13.89 4.10
CA HIS A 160 5.26 -13.75 5.55
C HIS A 160 3.97 -14.06 6.31
#